data_AF-A0A7I8MXQ4-F1
#
_entry.id   AF-A0A7I8MXQ4-F1
#
_cell.length_a   1.000
_cell.length_b   1.000
_cell.length_c   1.000
_cell.angle_alpha   90.00
_cell.angle_beta   90.00
_cell.angle_gamma   90.00
#
_symmetry.space_group_name_H-M   'P 1'
#
loop_
_entity.id
_entity.type
_entity.pdbx_description
1 polymer ?
#
loop_
_entity_poly.entity_id
_entity_poly.type
_entity_poly.pdbx_seq_one_letter_code
_entity_poly.pdbx_strand_id
1 'polypeptide(L)'
;MASPETLARDLVPISQKNRVAILFGPEDRGLTNEETRRCHHLLTIPTAGFSSLNLSQAVMVVCHELFKATSEKKETPLPRLANRHELDGMYAQLRDILVRINYINPENPDYWMNKIRHFGTRIQLRAREVSIIRGICRQINWYAEKRYRDGREDAAGATTPSPEDPPETS
;
A
#
# COMPACT_ATOMS: atom_id res chain seq x y z
N MET A 1 23.37 23.41 20.02
CA MET A 1 22.39 24.03 19.11
C MET A 1 21.35 22.99 18.76
N ALA A 2 20.07 23.32 18.89
CA ALA A 2 18.98 22.38 18.59
C ALA A 2 18.63 22.45 17.09
N SER A 3 18.26 21.30 16.51
CA SER A 3 17.67 21.27 15.18
C SER A 3 16.19 21.72 15.22
N PRO A 4 15.62 22.16 14.09
CA PRO A 4 14.21 22.58 14.03
C PRO A 4 13.23 21.49 14.49
N GLU A 5 13.49 20.23 14.13
CA GLU A 5 12.68 19.08 14.53
C GLU A 5 12.70 18.87 16.05
N THR A 6 13.89 18.87 16.67
CA THR A 6 14.01 18.66 18.12
C THR A 6 13.36 19.80 18.90
N LEU A 7 13.63 21.04 18.48
CA LEU A 7 13.02 22.21 19.11
C LEU A 7 11.49 22.17 19.01
N ALA A 8 10.93 21.77 17.86
CA ALA A 8 9.49 21.69 17.69
C ALA A 8 8.85 20.65 18.62
N ARG A 9 9.46 19.46 18.77
CA ARG A 9 8.99 18.43 19.70
C ARG A 9 8.99 18.89 21.16
N ASP A 10 10.00 19.66 21.56
CA ASP A 10 10.11 20.18 22.93
C ASP A 10 9.19 21.37 23.19
N LEU A 11 9.08 22.30 22.23
CA LEU A 11 8.29 23.53 22.38
C LEU A 11 6.78 23.31 22.31
N VAL A 12 6.29 22.35 21.52
CA VAL A 12 4.84 22.12 21.34
C VAL A 12 4.12 21.77 22.66
N PRO A 13 4.64 20.87 23.52
CA PRO A 13 4.05 20.62 24.84
C PRO A 13 4.14 21.82 25.78
N ILE A 14 5.28 22.54 25.78
CA ILE A 14 5.51 23.69 26.65
C ILE A 14 4.53 24.83 26.32
N SER A 15 4.29 25.07 25.02
CA SER A 15 3.41 26.15 24.54
C SER A 15 1.94 25.96 24.91
N GLN A 16 1.51 24.76 25.31
CA GLN A 16 0.13 24.51 25.76
C GLN A 16 -0.24 25.26 27.04
N LYS A 17 0.75 25.60 27.88
CA LYS A 17 0.55 26.27 29.17
C LYS A 17 1.40 27.53 29.35
N ASN A 18 2.25 27.86 28.37
CA ASN A 18 3.20 28.96 28.47
C ASN A 18 3.20 29.80 27.19
N ARG A 19 3.48 31.10 27.33
CA ARG A 19 3.73 31.95 26.16
C ARG A 19 5.13 31.68 25.63
N VAL A 20 5.21 31.35 24.34
CA VAL A 20 6.48 31.10 23.64
C VAL A 20 6.64 32.14 22.54
N ALA A 21 7.85 32.67 22.39
CA ALA A 21 8.23 33.56 21.31
C ALA A 21 9.39 32.94 20.53
N ILE A 22 9.33 33.02 19.21
CA ILE A 22 10.41 32.62 18.31
C ILE A 22 10.89 33.89 17.63
N LEU A 23 12.16 34.22 17.84
CA LEU A 23 12.77 35.43 17.32
C LEU A 23 13.56 35.09 16.06
N PHE A 24 13.35 35.87 15.02
CA PHE A 24 14.16 35.84 13.81
C PHE A 24 14.81 37.20 13.64
N GLY A 25 16.13 37.21 13.39
CA GLY A 25 16.87 38.43 13.13
C GLY A 25 16.73 38.89 11.68
N PRO A 26 17.14 40.13 11.37
CA PRO A 26 17.27 40.62 9.99
C PRO A 26 18.19 39.72 9.14
N GLU A 27 17.94 39.64 7.83
CA GLU A 27 18.64 38.73 6.91
C GLU A 27 20.14 39.06 6.75
N ASP A 28 20.50 40.33 6.88
CA ASP A 28 21.86 40.85 6.71
C ASP A 28 22.76 40.64 7.94
N ARG A 29 22.19 40.73 9.15
CA ARG A 29 22.97 40.75 10.41
C ARG A 29 22.52 39.74 11.46
N GLY A 30 21.38 39.08 11.28
CA GLY A 30 20.82 38.15 12.25
C GLY A 30 20.50 38.81 13.60
N LEU A 31 20.38 38.00 14.65
CA LEU A 31 20.22 38.48 16.02
C LEU A 31 21.57 38.93 16.57
N THR A 32 21.56 40.03 17.32
CA THR A 32 22.75 40.49 18.06
C THR A 32 23.09 39.52 19.20
N ASN A 33 24.33 39.60 19.68
CA ASN A 33 24.76 38.80 20.84
C ASN A 33 23.92 39.10 22.10
N GLU A 34 23.47 40.34 22.28
CA GLU A 34 22.61 40.74 23.41
C GLU A 34 21.22 40.12 23.31
N GLU A 35 20.61 40.11 22.12
CA GLU A 35 19.32 39.46 21.87
C GLU A 35 19.43 37.95 22.05
N THR A 36 20.48 37.34 21.50
CA THR A 36 20.78 35.91 21.60
C THR A 36 20.93 35.46 23.06
N ARG A 37 21.56 36.28 23.92
CA ARG A 37 21.70 36.01 25.36
C ARG A 37 20.39 36.01 26.14
N ARG A 38 19.32 36.63 25.60
CA ARG A 38 17.98 36.62 26.21
C ARG A 38 17.16 35.41 25.77
N CYS A 39 17.60 34.66 24.78
CA CYS A 39 16.91 33.47 24.30
C CYS A 39 17.27 32.24 25.16
N HIS A 40 16.25 31.46 25.52
CA HIS A 40 16.44 30.18 26.25
C HIS A 40 17.05 29.10 25.37
N HIS A 41 16.77 29.14 24.06
CA HIS A 41 17.25 28.16 23.09
C HIS A 41 17.75 28.86 21.83
N LEU A 42 18.81 28.31 21.27
CA LEU A 42 19.35 28.71 19.96
C LEU A 42 19.11 27.60 18.96
N LEU A 43 18.41 27.99 17.89
CA LEU A 43 18.05 27.13 16.78
C LEU A 43 19.07 27.30 15.64
N THR A 44 19.44 26.19 15.01
CA THR A 44 20.23 26.22 13.79
C THR A 44 19.58 25.35 12.72
N ILE A 45 19.26 25.94 11.57
CA ILE A 45 18.78 25.20 10.41
C ILE A 45 20.02 24.71 9.63
N PRO A 46 20.24 23.39 9.48
CA PRO A 46 21.38 22.89 8.74
C PRO A 46 21.28 23.27 7.26
N THR A 47 22.36 23.81 6.70
CA THR A 47 22.47 24.23 5.28
C THR A 47 23.63 23.51 4.59
N ALA A 48 23.51 23.30 3.27
CA ALA A 48 24.47 22.51 2.49
C ALA A 48 25.69 23.32 1.99
N GLY A 49 26.20 24.26 2.79
CA GLY A 49 27.43 25.03 2.49
C GLY A 49 27.27 26.52 2.21
N PHE A 50 26.05 27.07 2.25
CA PHE A 50 25.81 28.51 2.25
C PHE A 50 25.53 29.01 3.66
N SER A 51 26.02 30.22 3.97
CA SER A 51 26.07 30.76 5.34
C SER A 51 24.73 31.27 5.87
N SER A 52 23.75 31.56 5.02
CA SER A 52 22.43 32.05 5.46
C SER A 52 21.30 31.55 4.57
N LEU A 53 20.17 31.29 5.21
CA LEU A 53 18.88 31.14 4.53
C LEU A 53 18.21 32.51 4.46
N ASN A 54 17.39 32.71 3.42
CA ASN A 54 16.49 33.84 3.41
C ASN A 54 15.54 33.75 4.62
N LEU A 55 15.21 34.91 5.21
CA LEU A 55 14.37 34.97 6.41
C LEU A 55 13.04 34.23 6.24
N SER A 56 12.37 34.40 5.09
CA SER A 56 11.10 33.72 4.81
C SER A 56 11.25 32.19 4.76
N GLN A 57 12.37 31.69 4.25
CA GLN A 57 12.68 30.25 4.21
C GLN A 57 12.93 29.72 5.62
N ALA A 58 13.66 30.46 6.45
CA ALA A 58 13.90 30.08 7.84
C ALA A 58 12.59 30.01 8.63
N VAL A 59 11.71 31.00 8.48
CA VAL A 59 10.37 31.02 9.09
C VAL A 59 9.55 29.82 8.61
N MET A 60 9.54 29.54 7.30
CA MET A 60 8.79 28.42 6.72
C MET A 60 9.23 27.07 7.31
N VAL A 61 10.54 26.81 7.39
CA VAL A 61 11.07 25.56 7.97
C VAL A 61 10.64 25.39 9.42
N VAL A 62 10.74 26.46 10.23
CA VAL A 62 10.34 26.42 11.64
C VAL A 62 8.83 26.17 11.78
N CYS A 63 8.00 26.90 11.04
CA CYS A 63 6.55 26.70 11.06
C CYS A 63 6.15 25.29 10.61
N HIS A 64 6.85 24.73 9.61
CA HIS A 64 6.61 23.39 9.12
C HIS A 64 6.92 22.32 10.18
N GLU A 65 8.06 22.43 10.87
CA GLU A 65 8.41 21.49 11.94
C GLU A 65 7.47 21.60 13.14
N LEU A 66 7.04 22.82 13.53
CA LEU A 66 6.00 23.00 14.54
C LEU A 66 4.68 22.34 14.13
N PHE A 67 4.26 22.54 12.87
CA PHE A 67 3.05 21.90 12.34
C PHE A 67 3.15 20.37 12.36
N LYS A 68 4.29 19.80 11.93
CA LYS A 68 4.55 18.36 11.99
C LYS A 68 4.47 17.84 13.43
N ALA A 69 5.14 18.49 14.38
CA ALA A 69 5.12 18.10 15.79
C ALA A 69 3.70 18.16 16.41
N THR A 70 2.82 19.05 15.93
CA THR A 70 1.40 19.05 16.33
C THR A 70 0.56 17.97 15.62
N SER A 71 0.99 17.54 14.43
CA SER A 71 0.25 16.64 13.55
C SER A 71 0.64 15.16 13.70
N GLU A 72 1.72 14.84 14.42
CA GLU A 72 2.20 13.46 14.67
C GLU A 72 1.16 12.52 15.34
N LYS A 73 -0.03 13.02 15.71
CA LYS A 73 -1.15 12.20 16.23
C LYS A 73 -2.11 11.61 15.20
N LYS A 74 -1.94 11.83 13.89
CA LYS A 74 -2.64 11.03 12.88
C LYS A 74 -1.71 9.93 12.40
N GLU A 75 -1.62 8.84 13.16
CA GLU A 75 -1.18 7.57 12.59
C GLU A 75 -2.13 7.24 11.43
N THR A 76 -1.72 7.53 10.20
CA THR A 76 -2.33 6.91 9.05
C THR A 76 -2.07 5.43 9.22
N PRO A 77 -3.10 4.57 9.38
CA PRO A 77 -2.88 3.17 9.62
C PRO A 77 -2.05 2.61 8.46
N LEU A 78 -0.83 2.19 8.78
CA LEU A 78 0.07 1.62 7.79
C LEU A 78 -0.65 0.42 7.16
N PRO A 79 -0.77 0.36 5.83
CA PRO A 79 -1.52 -0.70 5.21
C PRO A 79 -0.83 -2.04 5.47
N ARG A 80 -1.61 -3.02 5.93
CA ARG A 80 -1.09 -4.36 6.28
C ARG A 80 -0.58 -5.08 5.03
N LEU A 81 0.72 -5.35 5.01
CA LEU A 81 1.34 -6.23 4.01
C LEU A 81 0.81 -7.66 4.17
N ALA A 82 0.71 -8.37 3.05
CA ALA A 82 0.36 -9.77 3.07
C ALA A 82 1.48 -10.57 3.74
N ASN A 83 1.12 -11.46 4.66
CA ASN A 83 2.09 -12.37 5.24
C ASN A 83 2.40 -13.53 4.27
N ARG A 84 3.43 -14.32 4.59
CA ARG A 84 3.85 -15.44 3.76
C ARG A 84 2.75 -16.47 3.52
N HIS A 85 1.93 -16.76 4.52
CA HIS A 85 0.82 -17.71 4.41
C HIS A 85 -0.26 -17.22 3.43
N GLU A 86 -0.61 -15.93 3.45
CA GLU A 86 -1.56 -15.32 2.52
C GLU A 86 -1.04 -15.35 1.07
N LEU A 87 0.23 -15.02 0.88
CA LEU A 87 0.89 -15.06 -0.42
C LEU A 87 0.95 -16.48 -0.98
N ASP A 88 1.37 -17.46 -0.17
CA ASP A 88 1.46 -18.85 -0.61
C ASP A 88 0.09 -19.42 -0.95
N GLY A 89 -0.94 -19.11 -0.16
CA GLY A 89 -2.32 -19.50 -0.47
C GLY A 89 -2.84 -18.87 -1.77
N MET A 90 -2.47 -17.62 -2.06
CA MET A 90 -2.80 -16.96 -3.32
C MET A 90 -2.11 -17.62 -4.51
N TYR A 91 -0.81 -17.91 -4.40
CA TYR A 91 -0.06 -18.56 -5.47
C TYR A 91 -0.55 -19.99 -5.73
N ALA A 92 -0.97 -20.72 -4.70
CA ALA A 92 -1.59 -22.04 -4.86
C ALA A 92 -2.91 -21.93 -5.66
N GLN A 93 -3.80 -21.03 -5.28
CA GLN A 93 -5.07 -20.84 -6.00
C GLN A 93 -4.87 -20.38 -7.46
N LEU A 94 -3.89 -19.50 -7.70
CA LEU A 94 -3.50 -19.11 -9.05
C LEU A 94 -3.03 -20.31 -9.86
N ARG A 95 -2.14 -21.15 -9.31
CA ARG A 95 -1.65 -22.36 -9.97
C ARG A 95 -2.81 -23.25 -10.39
N ASP A 96 -3.71 -23.57 -9.47
CA ASP A 96 -4.81 -24.50 -9.71
C ASP A 96 -5.70 -24.03 -10.86
N ILE A 97 -6.03 -22.73 -10.87
CA ILE A 97 -6.89 -22.16 -11.90
C ILE A 97 -6.19 -22.06 -13.24
N LEU A 98 -4.93 -21.62 -13.27
CA LEU A 98 -4.18 -21.48 -14.51
C LEU A 98 -3.95 -22.84 -15.17
N VAL A 99 -3.76 -23.91 -14.39
CA VAL A 99 -3.75 -25.29 -14.91
C VAL A 99 -5.13 -25.67 -15.43
N ARG A 100 -6.19 -25.43 -14.64
CA ARG A 100 -7.56 -25.85 -14.98
C ARG A 100 -8.10 -25.21 -16.25
N ILE A 101 -7.76 -23.94 -16.52
CA ILE A 101 -8.13 -23.24 -17.76
C ILE A 101 -7.14 -23.51 -18.91
N ASN A 102 -6.17 -24.42 -18.71
CA ASN A 102 -5.14 -24.79 -19.66
C ASN A 102 -4.26 -23.60 -20.13
N TYR A 103 -4.08 -22.60 -19.27
CA TYR A 103 -3.19 -21.46 -19.55
C TYR A 103 -1.71 -21.80 -19.32
N ILE A 104 -1.41 -22.64 -18.31
CA ILE A 104 -0.07 -23.17 -18.07
C ILE A 104 -0.03 -24.69 -18.27
N ASN A 105 1.11 -25.19 -18.74
CA ASN A 105 1.32 -26.63 -18.95
C ASN A 105 1.21 -27.39 -17.61
N PRO A 106 0.29 -28.37 -17.48
CA PRO A 106 0.16 -29.20 -16.29
C PRO A 106 1.41 -30.03 -15.95
N GLU A 107 2.25 -30.35 -16.94
CA GLU A 107 3.47 -31.13 -16.75
C GLU A 107 4.62 -30.32 -16.13
N ASN A 108 4.60 -28.99 -16.27
CA ASN A 108 5.61 -28.12 -15.68
C ASN A 108 5.01 -26.78 -15.19
N PRO A 109 4.13 -26.81 -14.18
CA PRO A 109 3.47 -25.62 -13.65
C PRO A 109 4.44 -24.73 -12.87
N ASP A 110 5.48 -25.33 -12.26
CA ASP A 110 6.41 -24.62 -11.38
C ASP A 110 7.27 -23.60 -12.14
N TYR A 111 7.62 -23.88 -13.40
CA TYR A 111 8.33 -22.91 -14.26
C TYR A 111 7.58 -21.58 -14.40
N TRP A 112 6.27 -21.63 -14.67
CA TRP A 112 5.43 -20.44 -14.79
C TRP A 112 5.15 -19.80 -13.43
N MET A 113 4.91 -20.61 -12.40
CA MET A 113 4.66 -20.12 -11.05
C MET A 113 5.88 -19.38 -10.47
N ASN A 114 7.11 -19.78 -10.80
CA ASN A 114 8.30 -19.05 -10.40
C ASN A 114 8.35 -17.64 -11.00
N LYS A 115 7.98 -17.47 -12.28
CA LYS A 115 7.89 -16.13 -12.90
C LYS A 115 6.83 -15.26 -12.23
N ILE A 116 5.66 -15.83 -11.92
CA ILE A 116 4.57 -15.14 -11.23
C ILE A 116 4.99 -14.73 -9.81
N ARG A 117 5.69 -15.61 -9.08
CA ARG A 117 6.26 -15.30 -7.76
C ARG A 117 7.28 -14.17 -7.85
N HIS A 118 8.24 -14.25 -8.77
CA HIS A 118 9.23 -13.19 -8.98
C HIS A 118 8.58 -11.84 -9.32
N PHE A 119 7.54 -11.83 -10.15
CA PHE A 119 6.76 -10.62 -10.42
C PHE A 119 6.11 -10.07 -9.14
N GLY A 120 5.41 -10.92 -8.39
CA GLY A 120 4.71 -10.50 -7.16
C GLY A 120 5.66 -10.03 -6.04
N THR A 121 6.86 -10.60 -5.94
CA THR A 121 7.85 -10.16 -4.93
C THR A 121 8.32 -8.72 -5.12
N ARG A 122 8.24 -8.16 -6.34
CA ARG A 122 8.63 -6.76 -6.60
C ARG A 122 7.60 -5.73 -6.12
N ILE A 123 6.36 -6.16 -5.85
CA ILE A 123 5.21 -5.25 -5.69
C ILE A 123 4.81 -5.06 -4.21
N GLN A 124 5.43 -5.79 -3.26
CA GLN A 124 5.09 -5.77 -1.83
C GLN A 124 3.56 -5.80 -1.58
N LEU A 125 2.93 -6.89 -2.00
CA LEU A 125 1.48 -7.03 -1.97
C LEU A 125 0.89 -6.85 -0.56
N ARG A 126 -0.21 -6.11 -0.50
CA ARG A 126 -1.03 -5.93 0.70
C ARG A 126 -2.03 -7.07 0.84
N ALA A 127 -2.45 -7.33 2.06
CA ALA A 127 -3.39 -8.42 2.33
C ALA A 127 -4.74 -8.25 1.62
N ARG A 128 -5.19 -7.01 1.45
CA ARG A 128 -6.40 -6.69 0.67
C ARG A 128 -6.22 -7.07 -0.80
N GLU A 129 -5.07 -6.77 -1.40
CA GLU A 129 -4.76 -7.09 -2.80
C GLU A 129 -4.72 -8.60 -3.00
N VAL A 130 -4.09 -9.33 -2.07
CA VAL A 130 -4.12 -10.79 -2.03
C VAL A 130 -5.56 -11.32 -1.97
N SER A 131 -6.39 -10.78 -1.07
CA SER A 131 -7.80 -11.19 -0.96
C SER A 131 -8.60 -10.95 -2.26
N ILE A 132 -8.32 -9.87 -2.99
CA ILE A 132 -8.95 -9.58 -4.28
C ILE A 132 -8.55 -10.64 -5.31
N ILE A 133 -7.26 -10.93 -5.43
CA ILE A 133 -6.75 -11.94 -6.38
C ILE A 133 -7.35 -13.31 -6.08
N ARG A 134 -7.40 -13.71 -4.80
CA ARG A 134 -8.04 -14.95 -4.35
C ARG A 134 -9.55 -14.96 -4.64
N GLY A 135 -10.21 -13.82 -4.53
CA GLY A 135 -11.62 -13.65 -4.89
C GLY A 135 -11.87 -13.85 -6.39
N ILE A 136 -11.04 -13.24 -7.25
CA ILE A 136 -11.06 -13.44 -8.70
C ILE A 136 -10.87 -14.92 -9.04
N CYS A 137 -9.88 -15.55 -8.41
CA CYS A 137 -9.62 -16.98 -8.56
C CYS A 137 -10.87 -17.81 -8.25
N ARG A 138 -11.49 -17.59 -7.09
CA ARG A 138 -12.73 -18.29 -6.69
C ARG A 138 -13.86 -18.09 -7.70
N GLN A 139 -14.02 -16.89 -8.24
CA GLN A 139 -15.08 -16.58 -9.20
C GLN A 139 -14.87 -17.28 -10.55
N ILE A 140 -13.62 -17.31 -11.04
CA ILE A 140 -13.26 -18.07 -12.25
C ILE A 140 -13.57 -19.54 -12.05
N ASN A 141 -13.16 -20.11 -10.91
CA ASN A 141 -13.37 -21.51 -10.60
C ASN A 141 -14.87 -21.87 -10.56
N TRP A 142 -15.67 -21.06 -9.87
CA TRP A 142 -17.13 -21.23 -9.81
C TRP A 142 -17.77 -21.16 -11.21
N TYR A 143 -17.36 -20.19 -12.04
CA TYR A 143 -17.91 -20.04 -13.39
C TYR A 143 -17.57 -21.24 -14.29
N ALA A 144 -16.33 -21.75 -14.21
CA ALA A 144 -15.90 -22.93 -14.96
C ALA A 144 -16.71 -24.18 -14.56
N GLU A 145 -16.94 -24.37 -13.25
CA GLU A 145 -17.76 -25.48 -12.74
C GLU A 145 -19.22 -25.38 -13.17
N LYS A 146 -19.79 -24.17 -13.11
CA LYS A 146 -21.16 -23.91 -13.55
C LYS A 146 -21.32 -24.26 -15.03
N ARG A 147 -20.45 -23.74 -15.91
CA ARG A 147 -20.50 -24.02 -17.35
C ARG A 147 -20.33 -25.50 -17.68
N TYR A 148 -19.46 -26.20 -16.95
CA TYR A 148 -19.29 -27.64 -17.11
C TYR A 148 -20.58 -28.42 -16.75
N ARG A 149 -21.28 -27.98 -15.69
CA ARG A 149 -22.56 -28.58 -15.29
C ARG A 149 -23.67 -28.29 -16.30
N ASP A 150 -23.85 -27.03 -16.67
CA ASP A 150 -24.87 -26.61 -17.63
C ASP A 150 -24.74 -27.41 -18.95
N GLY A 151 -23.52 -27.54 -19.49
CA GLY A 151 -23.30 -28.32 -20.72
C GLY A 151 -23.53 -29.83 -20.57
N ARG A 152 -23.42 -30.38 -19.35
CA ARG A 152 -23.70 -31.80 -19.07
C ARG A 152 -25.20 -32.07 -18.96
N GLU A 153 -25.96 -31.12 -18.41
CA GLU A 153 -27.42 -31.16 -18.36
C GLU A 153 -28.02 -31.02 -19.77
N ASP A 154 -27.48 -30.13 -20.59
CA ASP A 154 -27.87 -29.98 -22.00
C ASP A 154 -27.62 -31.26 -22.82
N ALA A 155 -26.49 -31.95 -22.58
CA ALA A 155 -26.17 -33.21 -23.25
C ALA A 155 -27.06 -34.39 -22.80
N ALA A 156 -27.48 -34.41 -21.53
CA ALA A 156 -28.36 -35.44 -20.98
C ALA A 156 -29.81 -35.30 -21.47
N GLY A 157 -30.29 -34.08 -21.74
CA GLY A 157 -31.61 -33.82 -22.31
C GLY A 157 -31.79 -34.22 -23.79
N ALA A 158 -30.71 -34.46 -24.52
CA ALA A 158 -30.73 -34.75 -25.95
C ALA A 158 -30.87 -36.25 -26.32
N THR A 159 -30.93 -37.17 -25.35
CA THR A 159 -30.92 -38.63 -25.60
C THR A 159 -32.24 -39.31 -25.26
N THR A 160 -33.34 -38.95 -25.94
CA THR A 160 -34.52 -39.82 -26.05
C THR A 160 -35.01 -39.84 -27.51
N PRO A 161 -34.66 -40.86 -28.31
CA PRO A 161 -35.38 -41.13 -29.55
C PRO A 161 -36.69 -41.86 -29.22
N SER A 162 -37.80 -41.41 -29.80
CA SER A 162 -39.07 -42.15 -29.80
C SER A 162 -38.88 -43.52 -30.46
N PRO A 163 -39.44 -44.63 -29.92
CA PRO A 163 -39.45 -45.90 -30.61
C PRO A 163 -40.31 -45.80 -31.88
N GLU A 164 -39.76 -46.23 -33.01
CA GLU A 164 -40.46 -46.41 -34.28
C GLU A 164 -41.60 -47.43 -34.14
N ASP A 165 -42.79 -47.10 -34.66
CA ASP A 165 -43.91 -48.03 -34.78
C ASP A 165 -43.60 -49.13 -35.82
N PRO A 166 -43.98 -50.40 -35.57
CA PRO A 166 -43.69 -51.51 -36.47
C PRO A 166 -44.57 -51.48 -37.75
N PRO A 167 -44.14 -52.17 -38.84
CA PRO A 167 -44.83 -52.09 -40.12
C PRO A 167 -46.11 -52.91 -40.12
N GLU A 168 -47.23 -52.31 -40.56
CA GLU A 168 -48.47 -53.03 -40.84
C GLU A 168 -48.35 -53.77 -42.19
N THR A 169 -48.41 -55.10 -42.12
CA THR A 169 -48.72 -55.96 -43.27
C THR A 169 -50.21 -56.25 -43.28
N SER A 170 -50.94 -55.80 -44.31
CA SER A 170 -52.08 -56.48 -44.95
C SER A 170 -52.56 -55.69 -46.16
#